data_AF-A0A0R3Q5Y0-F1
#
_entry.id   AF-A0A0R3Q5Y0-F1
#
_cell.length_a   1.000
_cell.length_b   1.000
_cell.length_c   1.000
_cell.angle_alpha   90.00
_cell.angle_beta   90.00
_cell.angle_gamma   90.00
#
_symmetry.space_group_name_H-M   'P 1'
#
loop_
_entity.id
_entity.type
_entity.pdbx_description
1 polymer ?
#
loop_
_entity_poly.entity_id
_entity_poly.type
_entity_poly.pdbx_seq_one_letter_code
_entity_poly.pdbx_strand_id
1 'polypeptide(L)'
;MQNLFRISERGHQLIIKAADDQTLTLTKYGEHLYDHLIIFAPGVDEFGGLINVKAITSFIDNGGNVLVTAGTRVGDALHDLAAENGFEFDENQTSVIDHLNYDTVLDEGDHTTIVADPSNLLSAPMIVGKTRQINPILFRGVALIADKANPLRLEILSASTTAYSFNPREKIEEVSF
;
A
#
# COMPACT_ATOMS: atom_id res chain seq x y z
N MET A 1 -3.03 -14.25 -8.14
CA MET A 1 -3.06 -15.65 -7.64
C MET A 1 -1.66 -16.27 -7.49
N GLN A 2 -0.69 -15.99 -8.38
CA GLN A 2 0.70 -16.51 -8.25
C GLN A 2 1.45 -16.03 -6.99
N ASN A 3 1.19 -14.83 -6.48
CA ASN A 3 1.94 -14.27 -5.33
C ASN A 3 1.61 -14.96 -3.99
N LEU A 4 0.37 -15.42 -3.80
CA LEU A 4 -0.04 -16.11 -2.56
C LEU A 4 0.61 -17.50 -2.44
N PHE A 5 0.92 -18.14 -3.58
CA PHE A 5 1.58 -19.44 -3.61
C PHE A 5 2.94 -19.42 -2.91
N ARG A 6 3.74 -18.37 -3.13
CA ARG A 6 5.05 -18.18 -2.46
C ARG A 6 4.94 -18.04 -0.95
N ILE A 7 3.86 -17.44 -0.46
CA ILE A 7 3.62 -17.28 0.98
C ILE A 7 3.32 -18.64 1.61
N SER A 8 2.48 -19.47 0.96
CA SER A 8 2.23 -20.84 1.41
C SER A 8 3.47 -21.74 1.32
N GLU A 9 4.30 -21.62 0.28
CA GLU A 9 5.55 -22.38 0.16
C GLU A 9 6.53 -22.10 1.32
N ARG A 10 6.46 -20.91 1.92
CA ARG A 10 7.25 -20.54 3.09
C ARG A 10 6.68 -21.06 4.42
N GLY A 11 5.58 -21.81 4.38
CA GLY A 11 4.97 -22.48 5.55
C GLY A 11 3.85 -21.70 6.23
N HIS A 12 3.39 -20.58 5.66
CA HIS A 12 2.25 -19.83 6.21
C HIS A 12 0.92 -20.48 5.82
N GLN A 13 0.00 -20.59 6.79
CA GLN A 13 -1.38 -20.97 6.54
C GLN A 13 -2.18 -19.75 6.06
N LEU A 14 -2.82 -19.87 4.90
CA LEU A 14 -3.63 -18.80 4.33
C LEU A 14 -5.12 -19.03 4.58
N ILE A 15 -5.79 -18.00 5.06
CA ILE A 15 -7.26 -17.92 5.16
C ILE A 15 -7.68 -16.69 4.36
N ILE A 16 -8.47 -16.89 3.31
CA ILE A 16 -8.90 -15.82 2.41
C ILE A 16 -10.39 -15.58 2.65
N LYS A 17 -10.74 -14.33 2.92
CA LYS A 17 -12.11 -13.87 3.12
C LYS A 17 -12.34 -12.57 2.36
N ALA A 18 -13.60 -12.30 2.01
CA ALA A 18 -14.00 -11.00 1.47
C ALA A 18 -13.98 -9.95 2.58
N ALA A 19 -13.69 -8.69 2.23
CA ALA A 19 -13.55 -7.61 3.21
C ALA A 19 -14.86 -7.25 3.93
N ASP A 20 -16.01 -7.58 3.34
CA ASP A 20 -17.37 -7.35 3.83
C ASP A 20 -17.97 -8.57 4.57
N ASP A 21 -17.21 -9.65 4.74
CA ASP A 21 -17.65 -10.85 5.44
C ASP A 21 -17.99 -10.53 6.91
N GLN A 22 -19.24 -10.81 7.29
CA GLN A 22 -19.76 -10.51 8.63
C GLN A 22 -19.14 -11.37 9.75
N THR A 23 -18.34 -12.38 9.40
CA THR A 23 -17.66 -13.28 10.33
C THR A 23 -16.20 -12.87 10.60
N LEU A 24 -15.74 -11.75 10.06
CA LEU A 24 -14.36 -11.30 10.27
C LEU A 24 -14.13 -10.89 11.72
N THR A 25 -13.01 -11.36 12.28
CA THR A 25 -12.54 -11.05 13.61
C THR A 25 -11.04 -11.37 13.70
N LEU A 26 -10.25 -10.54 14.39
CA LEU A 26 -8.82 -10.76 14.60
C LEU A 26 -8.52 -11.38 15.97
N THR A 27 -9.39 -11.14 16.94
CA THR A 27 -9.19 -11.54 18.34
C THR A 27 -10.44 -12.18 18.91
N LYS A 28 -10.26 -13.18 19.76
CA LYS A 28 -11.36 -13.83 20.49
C LYS A 28 -10.91 -14.11 21.91
N TYR A 29 -11.73 -13.67 22.87
CA TYR A 29 -11.42 -13.80 24.30
C TYR A 29 -10.06 -13.19 24.72
N GLY A 30 -9.62 -12.14 24.01
CA GLY A 30 -8.34 -11.47 24.30
C GLY A 30 -7.11 -12.11 23.65
N GLU A 31 -7.28 -13.19 22.88
CA GLU A 31 -6.20 -13.84 22.14
C GLU A 31 -6.29 -13.53 20.64
N HIS A 32 -5.12 -13.38 20.00
CA HIS A 32 -5.02 -13.26 18.54
C HIS A 32 -5.34 -14.57 17.87
N LEU A 33 -6.22 -14.53 16.88
CA LEU A 33 -6.52 -15.68 16.02
C LEU A 33 -5.53 -15.82 14.86
N TYR A 34 -4.76 -14.78 14.57
CA TYR A 34 -3.85 -14.68 13.43
C TYR A 34 -2.56 -13.95 13.85
N ASP A 35 -1.42 -14.32 13.27
CA ASP A 35 -0.14 -13.61 13.47
C ASP A 35 0.05 -12.45 12.47
N HIS A 36 -0.59 -12.57 11.31
CA HIS A 36 -0.42 -11.67 10.17
C HIS A 36 -1.77 -11.35 9.52
N LEU A 37 -1.94 -10.10 9.08
CA LEU A 37 -3.08 -9.62 8.31
C LEU A 37 -2.58 -9.03 6.99
N ILE A 38 -3.23 -9.39 5.89
CA ILE A 38 -2.97 -8.80 4.56
C ILE A 38 -4.29 -8.26 4.02
N ILE A 39 -4.31 -6.98 3.66
CA ILE A 39 -5.48 -6.28 3.14
C ILE A 39 -5.25 -5.98 1.65
N PHE A 40 -5.81 -6.85 0.81
CA PHE A 40 -5.88 -6.66 -0.65
C PHE A 40 -7.30 -6.24 -1.06
N ALA A 41 -7.81 -5.19 -0.41
CA ALA A 41 -9.16 -4.65 -0.63
C ALA A 41 -9.06 -3.12 -0.74
N PRO A 42 -8.57 -2.58 -1.87
CA PRO A 42 -8.20 -1.17 -1.97
C PRO A 42 -9.39 -0.21 -1.79
N GLY A 43 -10.58 -0.55 -2.28
CA GLY A 43 -11.78 0.30 -2.24
C GLY A 43 -12.77 -0.07 -1.12
N VAL A 44 -12.28 -0.57 0.02
CA VAL A 44 -13.15 -0.92 1.15
C VAL A 44 -13.43 0.31 2.01
N ASP A 45 -14.69 0.70 2.08
CA ASP A 45 -15.12 1.83 2.92
C ASP A 45 -15.35 1.39 4.37
N GLU A 46 -15.87 0.18 4.57
CA GLU A 46 -16.07 -0.44 5.88
C GLU A 46 -15.78 -1.95 5.81
N PHE A 47 -15.13 -2.50 6.84
CA PHE A 47 -14.92 -3.94 6.97
C PHE A 47 -16.14 -4.63 7.62
N GLY A 48 -16.35 -5.89 7.26
CA GLY A 48 -17.39 -6.72 7.87
C GLY A 48 -17.06 -7.20 9.29
N GLY A 49 -18.08 -7.67 10.00
CA GLY A 49 -17.94 -8.35 11.28
C GLY A 49 -17.45 -7.43 12.40
N LEU A 50 -16.39 -7.85 13.08
CA LEU A 50 -15.78 -7.11 14.20
C LEU A 50 -14.49 -6.39 13.81
N ILE A 51 -14.14 -6.39 12.52
CA ILE A 51 -12.97 -5.66 12.03
C ILE A 51 -13.35 -4.21 11.79
N ASN A 52 -12.53 -3.32 12.32
CA ASN A 52 -12.54 -1.89 12.04
C ASN A 52 -11.14 -1.35 12.30
N VAL A 53 -10.91 -0.07 12.00
CA VAL A 53 -9.61 0.59 12.15
C VAL A 53 -9.05 0.38 13.57
N LYS A 54 -9.86 0.63 14.61
CA LYS A 54 -9.46 0.43 16.01
C LYS A 54 -9.03 -1.01 16.33
N ALA A 55 -9.75 -2.00 15.81
CA ALA A 55 -9.40 -3.41 16.01
C ALA A 55 -8.07 -3.77 15.33
N ILE A 56 -7.80 -3.20 14.15
CA ILE A 56 -6.54 -3.40 13.42
C ILE A 56 -5.38 -2.67 14.12
N THR A 57 -5.56 -1.43 14.57
CA THR A 57 -4.54 -0.70 15.36
C THR A 57 -4.22 -1.45 16.65
N SER A 58 -5.26 -1.94 17.35
CA SER A 58 -5.05 -2.79 18.54
C SER A 58 -4.30 -4.09 18.20
N PHE A 59 -4.53 -4.68 17.03
CA PHE A 59 -3.79 -5.86 16.59
C PHE A 59 -2.31 -5.55 16.37
N ILE A 60 -1.98 -4.41 15.76
CA ILE A 60 -0.62 -3.90 15.58
C ILE A 60 0.05 -3.65 16.93
N ASP A 61 -0.61 -2.94 17.84
CA ASP A 61 -0.10 -2.62 19.19
C ASP A 61 0.23 -3.88 20.00
N ASN A 62 -0.50 -4.97 19.75
CA ASN A 62 -0.28 -6.26 20.40
C ASN A 62 0.63 -7.20 19.57
N GLY A 63 1.47 -6.65 18.68
CA GLY A 63 2.53 -7.37 17.98
C GLY A 63 2.14 -8.05 16.67
N GLY A 64 0.91 -7.85 16.19
CA GLY A 64 0.46 -8.34 14.90
C GLY A 64 1.09 -7.59 13.73
N ASN A 65 1.32 -8.27 12.61
CA ASN A 65 1.89 -7.64 11.41
C ASN A 65 0.80 -7.39 10.37
N VAL A 66 0.75 -6.18 9.80
CA VAL A 66 -0.25 -5.81 8.80
C VAL A 66 0.43 -5.35 7.51
N LEU A 67 -0.02 -5.90 6.38
CA LEU A 67 0.31 -5.40 5.04
C LEU A 67 -0.95 -4.87 4.37
N VAL A 68 -0.95 -3.61 3.98
CA VAL A 68 -2.06 -2.97 3.28
C VAL A 68 -1.64 -2.61 1.86
N THR A 69 -2.52 -2.84 0.89
CA THR A 69 -2.33 -2.32 -0.47
C THR A 69 -3.52 -1.45 -0.84
N ALA A 70 -3.23 -0.30 -1.43
CA ALA A 70 -4.21 0.59 -2.02
C ALA A 70 -4.06 0.60 -3.55
N GLY A 71 -5.08 1.11 -4.22
CA GLY A 71 -5.09 1.39 -5.66
C GLY A 71 -5.52 2.82 -5.90
N THR A 72 -5.93 3.16 -7.12
CA THR A 72 -6.43 4.51 -7.46
C THR A 72 -7.80 4.84 -6.85
N ARG A 73 -8.50 3.83 -6.33
CA ARG A 73 -9.69 3.98 -5.49
C ARG A 73 -9.37 3.44 -4.11
N VAL A 74 -9.15 4.35 -3.17
CA VAL A 74 -8.83 4.08 -1.77
C VAL A 74 -10.12 4.26 -0.98
N GLY A 75 -10.58 3.21 -0.31
CA GLY A 75 -11.78 3.28 0.53
C GLY A 75 -11.47 3.95 1.87
N ASP A 76 -12.52 4.51 2.49
CA ASP A 76 -12.41 5.31 3.72
C ASP A 76 -11.70 4.55 4.85
N ALA A 77 -11.97 3.25 5.02
CA ALA A 77 -11.29 2.44 6.04
C ALA A 77 -9.77 2.36 5.85
N LEU A 78 -9.25 2.46 4.62
CA LEU A 78 -7.81 2.48 4.37
C LEU A 78 -7.20 3.86 4.61
N HIS A 79 -7.93 4.94 4.29
CA HIS A 79 -7.52 6.30 4.64
C HIS A 79 -7.37 6.45 6.16
N ASP A 80 -8.40 6.05 6.91
CA ASP A 80 -8.41 6.12 8.37
C ASP A 80 -7.29 5.25 8.97
N LEU A 81 -7.11 4.02 8.48
CA LEU A 81 -6.05 3.14 8.96
C LEU A 81 -4.64 3.70 8.69
N ALA A 82 -4.43 4.29 7.51
CA ALA A 82 -3.15 4.94 7.19
C ALA A 82 -2.90 6.14 8.12
N ALA A 83 -3.91 6.98 8.33
CA ALA A 83 -3.83 8.17 9.18
C ALA A 83 -3.47 7.82 10.64
N GLU A 84 -4.10 6.78 11.20
CA GLU A 84 -3.79 6.27 12.55
C GLU A 84 -2.33 5.78 12.68
N ASN A 85 -1.66 5.49 11.56
CA ASN A 85 -0.27 5.03 11.53
C ASN A 85 0.71 6.11 11.00
N GLY A 86 0.26 7.36 10.83
CA GLY A 86 1.11 8.48 10.39
C GLY A 86 1.43 8.51 8.90
N PHE A 87 0.54 7.91 8.09
CA PHE A 87 0.60 7.95 6.63
C PHE A 87 -0.69 8.54 6.06
N GLU A 88 -0.61 9.06 4.84
CA GLU A 88 -1.74 9.65 4.14
C GLU A 88 -1.72 9.19 2.69
N PHE A 89 -2.78 8.49 2.27
CA PHE A 89 -3.02 8.28 0.84
C PHE A 89 -3.53 9.57 0.24
N ASP A 90 -3.12 9.83 -0.99
CA ASP A 90 -3.66 10.94 -1.77
C ASP A 90 -5.14 10.72 -2.12
N GLU A 91 -5.81 11.76 -2.63
CA GLU A 91 -7.24 11.76 -2.87
C GLU A 91 -7.70 10.63 -3.81
N ASN A 92 -8.96 10.26 -3.69
CA ASN A 92 -9.57 9.27 -4.56
C ASN A 92 -9.50 9.67 -6.03
N GLN A 93 -9.16 8.71 -6.90
CA GLN A 93 -8.95 8.88 -8.36
C GLN A 93 -7.64 9.59 -8.75
N THR A 94 -6.78 9.93 -7.79
CA THR A 94 -5.42 10.35 -8.09
C THR A 94 -4.55 9.15 -8.52
N SER A 95 -3.44 9.44 -9.18
CA SER A 95 -2.42 8.47 -9.55
C SER A 95 -1.06 9.14 -9.55
N VAL A 96 -0.01 8.36 -9.28
CA VAL A 96 1.35 8.81 -9.51
C VAL A 96 1.61 8.87 -11.01
N ILE A 97 1.99 10.04 -11.50
CA ILE A 97 2.22 10.34 -12.93
C ILE A 97 3.69 10.75 -13.10
N ASP A 98 4.37 10.18 -14.10
CA ASP A 98 5.70 10.62 -14.51
C ASP A 98 5.81 10.62 -16.04
N HIS A 99 5.97 11.79 -16.65
CA HIS A 99 6.05 11.90 -18.10
C HIS A 99 7.43 11.58 -18.69
N LEU A 100 8.45 11.36 -17.86
CA LEU A 100 9.80 11.00 -18.29
C LEU A 100 10.11 9.53 -18.06
N ASN A 101 9.65 8.97 -16.94
CA ASN A 101 9.94 7.60 -16.53
C ASN A 101 8.66 6.76 -16.46
N TYR A 102 8.11 6.40 -17.62
CA TYR A 102 6.94 5.53 -17.72
C TYR A 102 7.17 4.40 -18.72
N ASP A 103 6.39 3.33 -18.57
CA ASP A 103 6.43 2.19 -19.47
C ASP A 103 5.60 2.46 -20.74
N THR A 104 6.26 2.56 -21.89
CA THR A 104 5.59 2.90 -23.16
C THR A 104 4.74 1.78 -23.76
N VAL A 105 4.81 0.56 -23.21
CA VAL A 105 4.11 -0.62 -23.73
C VAL A 105 2.83 -0.90 -22.95
N LEU A 106 2.89 -0.75 -21.63
CA LEU A 106 1.80 -1.04 -20.71
C LEU A 106 0.97 0.20 -20.36
N ASP A 107 1.53 1.40 -20.52
CA ASP A 107 0.80 2.64 -20.27
C ASP A 107 -0.25 2.93 -21.35
N GLU A 108 -1.33 3.59 -20.93
CA GLU A 108 -2.51 3.87 -21.77
C GLU A 108 -2.55 5.32 -22.29
N GLY A 109 -1.48 6.10 -22.06
CA GLY A 109 -1.32 7.47 -22.53
C GLY A 109 -1.37 8.52 -21.42
N ASP A 110 -1.78 8.14 -20.22
CA ASP A 110 -1.87 9.03 -19.05
C ASP A 110 -0.56 9.09 -18.25
N HIS A 111 0.45 8.28 -18.62
CA HIS A 111 1.77 8.21 -17.99
C HIS A 111 1.69 7.85 -16.49
N THR A 112 0.77 6.95 -16.13
CA THR A 112 0.51 6.49 -14.75
C THR A 112 1.22 5.17 -14.43
N THR A 113 1.84 4.55 -15.42
CA THR A 113 2.64 3.32 -15.27
C THR A 113 4.10 3.70 -15.14
N ILE A 114 4.46 4.16 -13.95
CA ILE A 114 5.79 4.72 -13.71
C ILE A 114 6.85 3.62 -13.58
N VAL A 115 8.06 3.95 -14.01
CA VAL A 115 9.26 3.13 -13.86
C VAL A 115 10.09 3.72 -12.72
N ALA A 116 10.11 3.03 -11.58
CA ALA A 116 10.93 3.42 -10.44
C ALA A 116 12.33 2.79 -10.55
N ASP A 117 13.36 3.64 -10.50
CA ASP A 117 14.76 3.20 -10.54
C ASP A 117 15.14 2.50 -9.22
N PRO A 118 15.83 1.35 -9.26
CA PRO A 118 16.34 0.68 -8.07
C PRO A 118 17.28 1.56 -7.22
N SER A 119 17.85 2.64 -7.77
CA SER A 119 18.60 3.64 -7.01
C SER A 119 17.76 4.39 -5.97
N ASN A 120 16.43 4.43 -6.15
CA ASN A 120 15.50 5.07 -5.23
C ASN A 120 15.07 4.15 -4.08
N LEU A 121 15.54 2.90 -4.06
CA LEU A 121 15.32 2.01 -2.93
C LEU A 121 16.12 2.45 -1.71
N LEU A 122 15.53 2.26 -0.54
CA LEU A 122 16.23 2.38 0.72
C LEU A 122 17.48 1.49 0.74
N SER A 123 18.62 2.06 1.14
CA SER A 123 19.88 1.32 1.29
C SER A 123 19.87 0.46 2.56
N ALA A 124 19.05 -0.60 2.57
CA ALA A 124 18.86 -1.52 3.68
C ALA A 124 18.78 -2.97 3.21
N PRO A 125 19.91 -3.70 3.09
CA PRO A 125 19.94 -5.06 2.53
C PRO A 125 19.06 -6.08 3.26
N MET A 126 18.73 -5.83 4.54
CA MET A 126 17.84 -6.69 5.33
C MET A 126 16.37 -6.55 4.93
N ILE A 127 15.98 -5.44 4.30
CA ILE A 127 14.61 -5.15 3.87
C ILE A 127 14.46 -5.44 2.38
N VAL A 128 15.30 -4.80 1.55
CA VAL A 128 15.17 -4.84 0.09
C VAL A 128 16.05 -5.92 -0.56
N GLY A 129 16.89 -6.62 0.20
CA GLY A 129 17.85 -7.56 -0.34
C GLY A 129 19.00 -6.86 -1.09
N LYS A 130 19.58 -7.56 -2.07
CA LYS A 130 20.72 -7.04 -2.84
C LYS A 130 20.23 -6.15 -3.99
N THR A 131 20.24 -4.83 -3.79
CA THR A 131 19.74 -3.82 -4.75
C THR A 131 20.39 -3.90 -6.13
N ARG A 132 21.68 -4.22 -6.23
CA ARG A 132 22.41 -4.37 -7.52
C ARG A 132 21.87 -5.47 -8.44
N GLN A 133 20.93 -6.28 -7.96
CA GLN A 133 20.32 -7.38 -8.73
C GLN A 133 18.86 -7.11 -9.08
N ILE A 134 18.35 -5.93 -8.76
CA ILE A 134 16.96 -5.55 -8.98
C ILE A 134 16.87 -4.79 -10.29
N ASN A 135 16.00 -5.24 -11.18
CA ASN A 135 15.65 -4.51 -12.40
C ASN A 135 14.69 -3.36 -12.05
N PRO A 136 14.52 -2.35 -12.92
CA PRO A 136 13.52 -1.30 -12.73
C PRO A 136 12.14 -1.86 -12.36
N ILE A 137 11.49 -1.19 -11.42
CA ILE A 137 10.23 -1.65 -10.82
C ILE A 137 9.10 -0.86 -11.46
N LEU A 138 8.08 -1.55 -11.93
CA LEU A 138 6.86 -0.92 -12.43
C LEU A 138 5.88 -0.70 -11.29
N PHE A 139 5.29 0.49 -11.25
CA PHE A 139 4.25 0.85 -10.31
C PHE A 139 3.11 1.59 -11.02
N ARG A 140 1.88 1.28 -10.64
CA ARG A 140 0.66 1.99 -11.04
C ARG A 140 -0.26 2.03 -9.83
N GLY A 141 -0.55 3.21 -9.30
CA GLY A 141 -1.33 3.36 -8.08
C GLY A 141 -1.36 4.79 -7.55
N VAL A 142 -1.91 4.92 -6.35
CA VAL A 142 -2.01 6.18 -5.60
C VAL A 142 -0.69 6.51 -4.88
N ALA A 143 -0.44 7.79 -4.65
CA ALA A 143 0.67 8.23 -3.80
C ALA A 143 0.37 7.93 -2.31
N LEU A 144 1.44 7.67 -1.56
CA LEU A 144 1.41 7.53 -0.11
C LEU A 144 2.47 8.45 0.47
N ILE A 145 2.05 9.39 1.30
CA ILE A 145 2.93 10.33 1.99
C ILE A 145 3.03 9.89 3.45
N ALA A 146 4.21 10.07 4.04
CA ALA A 146 4.44 9.78 5.44
C ALA A 146 4.73 11.08 6.19
N ASP A 147 4.25 11.20 7.43
CA ASP A 147 4.48 12.38 8.24
C ASP A 147 5.98 12.57 8.52
N LYS A 148 6.51 13.73 8.11
CA LYS A 148 7.92 14.09 8.29
C LYS A 148 8.34 14.16 9.76
N ALA A 149 7.41 14.35 10.68
CA ALA A 149 7.65 14.35 12.12
C ALA A 149 7.73 12.94 12.71
N ASN A 150 7.20 11.89 12.06
CA ASN A 150 7.22 10.53 12.57
C ASN A 150 8.63 9.91 12.43
N PRO A 151 9.38 9.68 13.52
CA PRO A 151 10.75 9.16 13.45
C PRO A 151 10.82 7.66 13.16
N LEU A 152 9.68 6.95 13.23
CA LEU A 152 9.59 5.50 13.00
C LEU A 152 9.24 5.16 11.54
N ARG A 153 8.94 6.16 10.71
CA ARG A 153 8.63 5.93 9.31
C ARG A 153 9.85 5.41 8.56
N LEU A 154 9.62 4.53 7.59
CA LEU A 154 10.63 4.06 6.65
C LEU A 154 10.08 4.12 5.24
N GLU A 155 10.70 4.95 4.40
CA GLU A 155 10.38 5.05 2.98
C GLU A 155 11.22 4.00 2.23
N ILE A 156 10.57 2.94 1.74
CA ILE A 156 11.25 1.79 1.12
C ILE A 156 11.63 2.09 -0.34
N LEU A 157 10.72 2.70 -1.09
CA LEU A 157 10.89 3.05 -2.50
C LEU A 157 10.21 4.39 -2.75
N SER A 158 10.94 5.37 -3.25
CA SER A 158 10.38 6.64 -3.72
C SER A 158 10.31 6.71 -5.24
N ALA A 159 9.35 7.48 -5.74
CA ALA A 159 9.28 7.80 -7.16
C ALA A 159 10.45 8.70 -7.59
N SER A 160 10.63 8.87 -8.90
CA SER A 160 11.57 9.86 -9.45
C SER A 160 11.18 11.27 -9.01
N THR A 161 12.14 12.19 -8.97
CA THR A 161 11.88 13.62 -8.67
C THR A 161 11.06 14.34 -9.74
N THR A 162 10.75 13.65 -10.84
CA THR A 162 9.93 14.13 -11.96
C THR A 162 8.49 13.63 -11.87
N ALA A 163 8.20 12.73 -10.93
CA ALA A 163 6.86 12.23 -10.67
C ALA A 163 6.08 13.19 -9.77
N TYR A 164 4.77 13.23 -9.96
CA TYR A 164 3.82 13.95 -9.11
C TYR A 164 2.54 13.12 -8.97
N SER A 165 1.65 13.51 -8.06
CA SER A 165 0.36 12.85 -7.88
C SER A 165 -0.79 13.80 -8.24
N PHE A 166 -1.71 13.34 -9.08
CA PHE A 166 -2.87 14.12 -9.50
C PHE A 166 -3.95 13.22 -10.12
N ASN A 167 -5.17 13.73 -10.30
CA ASN A 167 -6.21 13.06 -11.06
C ASN A 167 -5.98 13.25 -12.58
N PRO A 168 -5.62 12.19 -13.34
CA PRO A 168 -5.28 12.32 -14.76
C PRO A 168 -6.46 12.74 -15.66
N ARG A 169 -7.70 12.70 -15.14
CA ARG A 169 -8.90 13.10 -15.89
C ARG A 169 -9.30 14.56 -15.67
N GLU A 170 -8.67 15.22 -14.71
CA GLU A 170 -8.96 16.61 -14.38
C GLU A 170 -7.97 17.56 -15.04
N LYS A 171 -8.40 18.80 -15.24
CA LYS A 171 -7.49 19.85 -15.68
C LYS A 171 -6.62 20.25 -14.51
N ILE A 172 -5.31 20.30 -14.76
CA ILE A 172 -4.35 20.79 -13.76
C ILE A 172 -4.54 22.30 -13.62
N GLU A 173 -5.16 22.71 -12.52
CA GLU A 173 -5.24 24.12 -12.12
C GLU A 173 -4.14 24.47 -11.10
N GLU A 174 -3.69 23.49 -10.29
CA GLU A 174 -2.60 23.60 -9.32
C GLU A 174 -1.91 22.21 -9.15
N VAL A 175 -0.61 22.17 -8.83
CA VAL A 175 0.18 20.93 -8.69
C VAL A 175 0.68 20.80 -7.26
N SER A 176 0.36 19.68 -6.60
CA SER A 176 0.91 19.30 -5.29
C SER A 176 2.21 18.52 -5.48
N PHE A 177 3.27 18.90 -4.76
CA PHE A 177 4.60 18.29 -4.79
C PHE A 177 4.90 17.50 -3.52
#